data_AF-A0A849EL04-F1
#
_entry.id   AF-A0A849EL04-F1
#
_cell.length_a   1.000
_cell.length_b   1.000
_cell.length_c   1.000
_cell.angle_alpha   90.00
_cell.angle_beta   90.00
_cell.angle_gamma   90.00
#
_symmetry.space_group_name_H-M   'P 1'
#
loop_
_entity.id
_entity.type
_entity.pdbx_description
1 polymer ?
#
loop_
_entity_poly.entity_id
_entity_poly.type
_entity_poly.pdbx_seq_one_letter_code
_entity_poly.pdbx_strand_id
1 'polypeptide(L)'
;GTLWLAPGSVENEISYLTLKNATIGILAEGNPGAASPTLTIKNSQVYNSTVVNLWGRNTSVEAENLVLGNAGNHSLLCDLGGSYRFLHSTIANYWSNGFRTGTAVKINNFASDGSGGSTGANLSRADFINCILDGNTGRELDLEKIDGFDFNYLFSHILLKFQDPGGQFSNDPLYDFNDTTYYEEIFLNTDADFFDPLRNVFTIGSSSSAPGKGDPDIALLVPFDLFGRDRTTDPALGAFQLDP
;
A
#
# COMPACT_ATOMS: atom_id res chain seq x y z
N GLY A 1 19.07 -5.97 7.17
CA GLY A 1 19.25 -6.62 5.85
C GLY A 1 18.06 -6.30 4.96
N THR A 2 18.13 -6.64 3.68
CA THR A 2 17.12 -6.30 2.65
C THR A 2 17.08 -7.36 1.56
N LEU A 3 15.88 -7.74 1.11
CA LEU A 3 15.70 -8.45 -0.16
C LEU A 3 15.69 -7.40 -1.27
N TRP A 4 16.74 -7.39 -2.11
CA TRP A 4 16.94 -6.35 -3.11
C TRP A 4 16.87 -6.90 -4.52
N LEU A 5 15.90 -6.42 -5.29
CA LEU A 5 15.80 -6.60 -6.73
C LEU A 5 16.44 -5.38 -7.39
N ALA A 6 17.73 -5.51 -7.70
CA ALA A 6 18.51 -4.43 -8.30
C ALA A 6 18.08 -4.14 -9.74
N PRO A 7 18.40 -2.95 -10.29
CA PRO A 7 18.08 -2.61 -11.67
C PRO A 7 18.53 -3.69 -12.66
N GLY A 8 17.62 -4.09 -13.55
CA GLY A 8 17.83 -5.21 -14.48
C GLY A 8 17.19 -6.52 -14.03
N SER A 9 16.75 -6.64 -12.78
CA SER A 9 15.91 -7.76 -12.33
C SER A 9 14.52 -7.65 -12.98
N VAL A 10 14.01 -8.74 -13.54
CA VAL A 10 12.68 -8.81 -14.19
C VAL A 10 12.00 -10.12 -13.81
N GLU A 11 10.66 -10.15 -13.85
CA GLU A 11 9.86 -11.38 -13.67
C GLU A 11 10.14 -12.11 -12.35
N ASN A 12 10.32 -11.35 -11.26
CA ASN A 12 10.55 -11.92 -9.94
C ASN A 12 9.21 -12.24 -9.27
N GLU A 13 9.08 -13.45 -8.74
CA GLU A 13 7.87 -13.91 -8.05
C GLU A 13 8.16 -14.26 -6.60
N ILE A 14 7.35 -13.70 -5.69
CA ILE A 14 7.37 -14.02 -4.26
C ILE A 14 5.99 -14.51 -3.86
N SER A 15 5.93 -15.69 -3.25
CA SER A 15 4.67 -16.25 -2.73
C SER A 15 4.88 -16.83 -1.33
N TYR A 16 3.91 -16.62 -0.43
CA TYR A 16 3.93 -17.18 0.94
C TYR A 16 5.14 -16.77 1.78
N LEU A 17 5.74 -15.63 1.49
CA LEU A 17 6.86 -15.10 2.27
C LEU A 17 6.34 -14.44 3.55
N THR A 18 6.97 -14.74 4.68
CA THR A 18 6.90 -13.89 5.88
C THR A 18 8.28 -13.33 6.16
N LEU A 19 8.44 -12.01 6.03
CA LEU A 19 9.69 -11.29 6.29
C LEU A 19 9.51 -10.38 7.50
N LYS A 20 10.44 -10.41 8.46
CA LYS A 20 10.37 -9.59 9.69
C LYS A 20 11.72 -8.96 10.03
N ASN A 21 11.68 -7.80 10.68
CA ASN A 21 12.84 -7.16 11.35
C ASN A 21 14.00 -6.81 10.40
N ALA A 22 13.67 -6.35 9.19
CA ALA A 22 14.64 -5.89 8.22
C ALA A 22 15.00 -4.41 8.42
N THR A 23 15.99 -3.93 7.66
CA THR A 23 16.25 -2.48 7.58
C THR A 23 15.26 -1.87 6.59
N ILE A 24 15.32 -2.37 5.36
CA ILE A 24 14.27 -2.27 4.34
C ILE A 24 13.85 -3.70 4.05
N GLY A 25 12.56 -4.03 4.07
CA GLY A 25 12.08 -5.39 3.84
C GLY A 25 12.41 -5.88 2.44
N ILE A 26 11.72 -5.32 1.45
CA ILE A 26 11.91 -5.55 0.02
C ILE A 26 12.20 -4.22 -0.66
N LEU A 27 13.28 -4.16 -1.45
CA LEU A 27 13.61 -3.03 -2.32
C LEU A 27 13.55 -3.54 -3.78
N ALA A 28 12.73 -2.93 -4.62
CA ALA A 28 12.66 -3.21 -6.05
C ALA A 28 12.97 -1.93 -6.85
N GLU A 29 13.96 -1.98 -7.72
CA GLU A 29 14.43 -0.80 -8.45
C GLU A 29 14.47 -1.03 -9.97
N GLY A 30 14.00 -0.04 -10.72
CA GLY A 30 14.12 0.01 -12.17
C GLY A 30 13.08 -0.82 -12.94
N ASN A 31 13.21 -0.80 -14.27
CA ASN A 31 12.32 -1.50 -15.20
C ASN A 31 10.81 -1.15 -15.08
N PRO A 32 10.43 0.14 -14.94
CA PRO A 32 9.03 0.53 -14.75
C PRO A 32 8.14 0.23 -15.97
N GLY A 33 8.74 0.21 -17.17
CA GLY A 33 8.05 -0.03 -18.45
C GLY A 33 8.37 -1.39 -19.08
N ALA A 34 8.85 -2.37 -18.30
CA ALA A 34 9.03 -3.73 -18.80
C ALA A 34 7.66 -4.37 -19.15
N ALA A 35 7.66 -5.34 -20.07
CA ALA A 35 6.43 -6.02 -20.50
C ALA A 35 5.78 -6.84 -19.37
N SER A 36 6.61 -7.37 -18.47
CA SER A 36 6.21 -8.07 -17.26
C SER A 36 6.61 -7.23 -16.04
N PRO A 37 5.87 -7.28 -14.91
CA PRO A 37 6.25 -6.55 -13.71
C PRO A 37 7.62 -7.00 -13.18
N THR A 38 8.40 -6.07 -12.64
CA THR A 38 9.67 -6.36 -11.96
C THR A 38 9.46 -7.34 -10.81
N LEU A 39 8.39 -7.14 -10.04
CA LEU A 39 8.01 -7.98 -8.90
C LEU A 39 6.52 -8.28 -8.91
N THR A 40 6.19 -9.57 -8.86
CA THR A 40 4.86 -10.06 -8.47
C THR A 40 4.95 -10.67 -7.07
N ILE A 41 4.10 -10.20 -6.15
CA ILE A 41 4.05 -10.70 -4.77
C ILE A 41 2.65 -11.18 -4.41
N LYS A 42 2.52 -12.42 -3.95
CA LYS A 42 1.25 -13.04 -3.61
C LYS A 42 1.28 -13.62 -2.20
N ASN A 43 0.16 -13.52 -1.48
CA ASN A 43 -0.05 -14.22 -0.20
C ASN A 43 1.12 -14.05 0.79
N SER A 44 1.64 -12.83 0.94
CA SER A 44 2.89 -12.58 1.66
C SER A 44 2.74 -11.50 2.71
N GLN A 45 3.69 -11.45 3.63
CA GLN A 45 3.65 -10.63 4.82
C GLN A 45 5.03 -10.03 5.10
N VAL A 46 5.11 -8.71 5.26
CA VAL A 46 6.35 -8.01 5.58
C VAL A 46 6.13 -7.09 6.78
N TYR A 47 6.90 -7.30 7.83
CA TYR A 47 6.71 -6.63 9.11
C TYR A 47 7.98 -6.02 9.70
N ASN A 48 7.80 -4.98 10.52
CA ASN A 48 8.82 -4.49 11.44
C ASN A 48 10.13 -4.06 10.75
N SER A 49 10.06 -3.50 9.56
CA SER A 49 11.25 -2.92 8.92
C SER A 49 11.61 -1.58 9.56
N THR A 50 12.87 -1.36 9.90
CA THR A 50 13.27 -0.10 10.58
C THR A 50 13.11 1.14 9.70
N VAL A 51 13.05 0.97 8.37
CA VAL A 51 12.87 2.06 7.39
C VAL A 51 11.58 1.85 6.61
N VAL A 52 11.54 0.88 5.68
CA VAL A 52 10.37 0.62 4.82
C VAL A 52 10.12 -0.88 4.66
N ASN A 53 8.87 -1.32 4.64
CA ASN A 53 8.56 -2.75 4.39
C ASN A 53 8.69 -3.11 2.90
N LEU A 54 8.03 -2.37 2.01
CA LEU A 54 8.19 -2.49 0.57
C LEU A 54 8.53 -1.14 -0.04
N TRP A 55 9.72 -1.04 -0.65
CA TRP A 55 10.18 0.15 -1.36
C TRP A 55 10.29 -0.19 -2.85
N GLY A 56 9.37 0.33 -3.65
CA GLY A 56 9.49 0.36 -5.09
C GLY A 56 10.10 1.69 -5.53
N ARG A 57 11.15 1.67 -6.35
CA ARG A 57 11.77 2.88 -6.87
C ARG A 57 11.87 2.85 -8.38
N ASN A 58 11.07 3.66 -9.05
CA ASN A 58 10.94 3.69 -10.51
C ASN A 58 10.83 2.27 -11.09
N THR A 59 9.90 1.47 -10.55
CA THR A 59 9.76 0.03 -10.83
C THR A 59 8.32 -0.34 -11.14
N SER A 60 8.09 -1.61 -11.48
CA SER A 60 6.75 -2.18 -11.60
C SER A 60 6.50 -3.27 -10.54
N VAL A 61 5.41 -3.16 -9.78
CA VAL A 61 5.00 -4.13 -8.75
C VAL A 61 3.53 -4.48 -8.88
N GLU A 62 3.22 -5.77 -8.90
CA GLU A 62 1.86 -6.29 -8.77
C GLU A 62 1.74 -7.16 -7.52
N ALA A 63 0.76 -6.87 -6.67
CA ALA A 63 0.61 -7.50 -5.36
C ALA A 63 -0.84 -7.97 -5.13
N GLU A 64 -0.98 -9.16 -4.56
CA GLU A 64 -2.27 -9.76 -4.17
C GLU A 64 -2.14 -10.37 -2.77
N ASN A 65 -3.11 -10.14 -1.87
CA ASN A 65 -3.06 -10.66 -0.49
C ASN A 65 -1.73 -10.34 0.22
N LEU A 66 -1.29 -9.08 0.12
CA LEU A 66 -0.08 -8.61 0.76
C LEU A 66 -0.43 -7.90 2.07
N VAL A 67 0.31 -8.22 3.13
CA VAL A 67 0.29 -7.45 4.37
C VAL A 67 1.63 -6.74 4.56
N LEU A 68 1.59 -5.42 4.69
CA LEU A 68 2.75 -4.60 5.06
C LEU A 68 2.43 -3.91 6.38
N GLY A 69 3.18 -4.24 7.44
CA GLY A 69 2.87 -3.79 8.80
C GLY A 69 4.06 -3.21 9.54
N ASN A 70 3.87 -2.10 10.26
CA ASN A 70 4.81 -1.57 11.24
C ASN A 70 6.20 -1.27 10.67
N ALA A 71 6.36 -0.17 9.94
CA ALA A 71 7.66 0.31 9.49
C ALA A 71 8.06 1.60 10.20
N GLY A 72 9.35 1.76 10.52
CA GLY A 72 9.86 2.97 11.19
C GLY A 72 9.62 4.26 10.40
N ASN A 73 9.59 4.18 9.06
CA ASN A 73 9.15 5.27 8.20
C ASN A 73 7.83 4.94 7.49
N HIS A 74 7.87 4.27 6.34
CA HIS A 74 6.66 3.93 5.56
C HIS A 74 6.45 2.43 5.41
N SER A 75 5.22 1.93 5.50
CA SER A 75 4.97 0.51 5.19
C SER A 75 5.15 0.25 3.70
N LEU A 76 4.63 1.11 2.85
CA LEU A 76 4.86 1.13 1.40
C LEU A 76 5.41 2.47 0.97
N LEU A 77 6.47 2.44 0.17
CA LEU A 77 7.02 3.60 -0.52
C LEU A 77 7.12 3.31 -2.02
N CYS A 78 6.31 4.00 -2.82
CA CYS A 78 6.39 4.05 -4.27
C CYS A 78 7.12 5.35 -4.64
N ASP A 79 8.42 5.24 -4.86
CA ASP A 79 9.34 6.37 -5.05
C ASP A 79 9.73 6.53 -6.53
N LEU A 80 9.93 7.76 -6.99
CA LEU A 80 10.39 8.07 -8.34
C LEU A 80 9.54 7.40 -9.44
N GLY A 81 8.21 7.47 -9.31
CA GLY A 81 7.27 6.98 -10.33
C GLY A 81 7.23 5.44 -10.41
N GLY A 82 6.83 4.93 -11.57
CA GLY A 82 6.66 3.49 -11.82
C GLY A 82 5.22 3.06 -12.06
N SER A 83 4.95 1.77 -11.88
CA SER A 83 3.65 1.14 -12.12
C SER A 83 3.31 0.16 -11.02
N TYR A 84 2.29 0.45 -10.22
CA TYR A 84 1.94 -0.34 -9.04
C TYR A 84 0.48 -0.80 -9.11
N ARG A 85 0.21 -2.02 -8.67
CA ARG A 85 -1.14 -2.52 -8.42
C ARG A 85 -1.17 -3.39 -7.18
N PHE A 86 -2.07 -3.08 -6.25
CA PHE A 86 -2.31 -3.82 -5.02
C PHE A 86 -3.78 -4.25 -4.97
N LEU A 87 -4.03 -5.54 -4.93
CA LEU A 87 -5.36 -6.13 -4.80
C LEU A 87 -5.47 -6.82 -3.44
N HIS A 88 -6.57 -6.60 -2.71
CA HIS A 88 -6.82 -7.25 -1.42
C HIS A 88 -5.61 -7.19 -0.47
N SER A 89 -5.04 -5.99 -0.31
CA SER A 89 -3.83 -5.81 0.50
C SER A 89 -4.10 -4.95 1.72
N THR A 90 -3.45 -5.29 2.83
CA THR A 90 -3.50 -4.52 4.08
C THR A 90 -2.15 -3.84 4.27
N ILE A 91 -2.13 -2.52 4.09
CA ILE A 91 -0.93 -1.71 4.23
C ILE A 91 -1.14 -0.81 5.43
N ALA A 92 -0.57 -1.21 6.56
CA ALA A 92 -0.82 -0.58 7.84
C ALA A 92 0.48 -0.19 8.53
N ASN A 93 0.46 0.88 9.33
CA ASN A 93 1.64 1.26 10.10
C ASN A 93 1.29 1.62 11.55
N TYR A 94 1.54 0.69 12.46
CA TYR A 94 1.38 0.89 13.91
C TYR A 94 2.74 0.84 14.62
N TRP A 95 3.82 1.22 13.92
CA TRP A 95 5.15 1.22 14.48
C TRP A 95 5.20 1.95 15.83
N SER A 96 5.78 1.25 16.82
CA SER A 96 5.91 1.71 18.21
C SER A 96 7.33 1.55 18.77
N ASN A 97 8.28 1.04 17.97
CA ASN A 97 9.67 0.81 18.37
C ASN A 97 10.56 2.05 18.13
N GLY A 98 10.06 3.24 18.47
CA GLY A 98 10.75 4.52 18.28
C GLY A 98 9.86 5.57 17.60
N PHE A 99 10.47 6.70 17.21
CA PHE A 99 9.75 7.75 16.48
C PHE A 99 9.42 7.27 15.07
N ARG A 100 8.13 7.37 14.72
CA ARG A 100 7.63 7.14 13.37
C ARG A 100 7.53 8.48 12.65
N THR A 101 8.17 8.62 11.49
CA THR A 101 8.18 9.87 10.72
C THR A 101 7.33 9.82 9.46
N GLY A 102 6.95 8.62 9.01
CA GLY A 102 6.20 8.41 7.78
C GLY A 102 4.75 8.00 8.01
N THR A 103 4.14 7.54 6.93
CA THR A 103 2.74 7.10 6.75
C THR A 103 2.69 5.61 6.44
N ALA A 104 1.51 4.99 6.40
CA ALA A 104 1.40 3.62 5.85
C ALA A 104 1.80 3.57 4.38
N VAL A 105 1.34 4.50 3.56
CA VAL A 105 1.64 4.59 2.12
C VAL A 105 2.19 5.97 1.78
N LYS A 106 3.33 5.99 1.07
CA LYS A 106 3.84 7.18 0.39
C LYS A 106 4.03 6.89 -1.10
N ILE A 107 3.56 7.80 -1.95
CA ILE A 107 3.69 7.72 -3.41
C ILE A 107 4.24 9.06 -3.90
N ASN A 108 5.32 9.00 -4.67
CA ASN A 108 5.84 10.16 -5.37
C ASN A 108 6.31 9.82 -6.79
N ASN A 109 6.45 10.84 -7.62
CA ASN A 109 7.00 10.73 -8.97
C ASN A 109 8.37 11.42 -9.12
N PHE A 110 9.07 11.67 -8.01
CA PHE A 110 10.35 12.37 -8.04
C PHE A 110 11.27 11.96 -6.90
N ALA A 111 12.58 12.11 -7.12
CA ALA A 111 13.60 11.99 -6.08
C ALA A 111 14.28 13.35 -5.90
N SER A 112 14.39 13.83 -4.66
CA SER A 112 15.20 15.02 -4.36
C SER A 112 16.69 14.68 -4.37
N ASP A 113 17.51 15.59 -4.91
CA ASP A 113 18.97 15.46 -4.89
C ASP A 113 19.61 16.02 -3.60
N GLY A 114 18.81 16.50 -2.65
CA GLY A 114 19.28 17.06 -1.37
C GLY A 114 19.94 18.44 -1.48
N SER A 115 20.14 18.96 -2.69
CA SER A 115 20.72 20.28 -2.98
C SER A 115 19.67 21.31 -3.45
N GLY A 116 18.39 20.93 -3.39
CA GLY A 116 17.27 21.76 -3.82
C GLY A 116 16.76 21.43 -5.23
N GLY A 117 17.39 20.48 -5.94
CA GLY A 117 16.88 19.93 -7.18
C GLY A 117 16.10 18.64 -6.98
N SER A 118 15.39 18.23 -8.03
CA SER A 118 14.64 16.98 -8.09
C SER A 118 14.70 16.40 -9.50
N THR A 119 14.72 15.06 -9.57
CA THR A 119 14.57 14.32 -10.83
C THR A 119 13.21 13.63 -10.80
N GLY A 120 12.38 13.86 -11.82
CA GLY A 120 11.08 13.21 -11.95
C GLY A 120 11.10 11.98 -12.86
N ALA A 121 10.08 11.13 -12.72
CA ALA A 121 9.80 9.99 -13.58
C ALA A 121 8.29 9.71 -13.59
N ASN A 122 7.75 9.21 -14.69
CA ASN A 122 6.31 8.98 -14.79
C ASN A 122 5.83 7.91 -13.78
N LEU A 123 4.82 8.26 -12.99
CA LEU A 123 3.97 7.29 -12.31
C LEU A 123 2.82 6.94 -13.26
N SER A 124 2.99 5.89 -14.05
CA SER A 124 2.02 5.50 -15.07
C SER A 124 0.74 4.92 -14.47
N ARG A 125 0.85 4.30 -13.27
CA ARG A 125 -0.26 3.63 -12.56
C ARG A 125 0.10 3.43 -11.08
N ALA A 126 -0.86 3.61 -10.19
CA ALA A 126 -0.76 3.23 -8.79
C ALA A 126 -2.16 2.88 -8.26
N ASP A 127 -2.56 1.63 -8.46
CA ASP A 127 -3.92 1.18 -8.18
C ASP A 127 -3.96 0.40 -6.86
N PHE A 128 -4.87 0.77 -5.98
CA PHE A 128 -5.15 0.09 -4.71
C PHE A 128 -6.64 -0.28 -4.72
N ILE A 129 -6.92 -1.58 -4.86
CA ILE A 129 -8.28 -2.08 -5.00
C ILE A 129 -8.59 -3.12 -3.92
N ASN A 130 -9.73 -2.99 -3.25
CA ASN A 130 -10.12 -3.81 -2.10
C ASN A 130 -9.07 -3.79 -0.97
N CYS A 131 -8.46 -2.64 -0.70
CA CYS A 131 -7.34 -2.54 0.23
C CYS A 131 -7.71 -1.84 1.55
N ILE A 132 -6.87 -2.01 2.57
CA ILE A 132 -6.92 -1.25 3.83
C ILE A 132 -5.62 -0.46 3.99
N LEU A 133 -5.73 0.86 4.17
CA LEU A 133 -4.64 1.79 4.49
C LEU A 133 -4.92 2.42 5.85
N ASP A 134 -4.20 1.98 6.89
CA ASP A 134 -4.50 2.38 8.27
C ASP A 134 -3.24 2.45 9.14
N GLY A 135 -3.36 2.92 10.37
CA GLY A 135 -2.24 3.11 11.26
C GLY A 135 -2.57 3.91 12.51
N ASN A 136 -1.54 4.12 13.33
CA ASN A 136 -1.65 4.80 14.62
C ASN A 136 -1.49 6.32 14.53
N THR A 137 -1.43 6.91 13.33
CA THR A 137 -1.47 8.37 13.15
C THR A 137 -2.75 8.80 12.44
N GLY A 138 -2.99 10.12 12.41
CA GLY A 138 -4.16 10.68 11.75
C GLY A 138 -4.10 10.57 10.22
N ARG A 139 -2.92 10.46 9.60
CA ARG A 139 -2.76 10.49 8.13
C ARG A 139 -1.85 9.35 7.69
N GLU A 140 -2.42 8.40 6.96
CA GLU A 140 -1.70 7.18 6.55
C GLU A 140 -1.46 7.09 5.04
N LEU A 141 -1.82 8.14 4.30
CA LEU A 141 -1.53 8.33 2.89
C LEU A 141 -0.77 9.64 2.70
N ASP A 142 0.32 9.59 1.93
CA ASP A 142 1.15 10.72 1.54
C ASP A 142 1.37 10.67 0.01
N LEU A 143 0.82 11.64 -0.71
CA LEU A 143 0.95 11.81 -2.15
C LEU A 143 1.74 13.09 -2.42
N GLU A 144 2.84 12.96 -3.15
CA GLU A 144 3.66 14.11 -3.56
C GLU A 144 3.98 14.01 -5.05
N LYS A 145 3.77 15.09 -5.79
CA LYS A 145 4.10 15.13 -7.22
C LYS A 145 4.97 16.31 -7.59
N ILE A 146 5.73 16.13 -8.66
CA ILE A 146 6.27 17.21 -9.48
C ILE A 146 5.58 17.23 -10.84
N ASP A 147 5.39 18.42 -11.39
CA ASP A 147 4.81 18.60 -12.72
C ASP A 147 5.79 18.18 -13.83
N GLY A 148 5.25 17.91 -15.02
CA GLY A 148 6.02 17.47 -16.19
C GLY A 148 6.20 15.96 -16.31
N PHE A 149 5.68 15.20 -15.34
CA PHE A 149 5.64 13.74 -15.33
C PHE A 149 4.23 13.26 -14.94
N ASP A 150 3.85 12.08 -15.41
CA ASP A 150 2.56 11.49 -15.09
C ASP A 150 2.46 11.20 -13.58
N PHE A 151 1.25 11.34 -13.04
CA PHE A 151 0.91 11.02 -11.64
C PHE A 151 -0.45 10.32 -11.58
N ASN A 152 -0.53 9.13 -12.18
CA ASN A 152 -1.78 8.37 -12.27
C ASN A 152 -1.90 7.41 -11.08
N TYR A 153 -3.00 7.49 -10.36
CA TYR A 153 -3.32 6.63 -9.23
C TYR A 153 -4.82 6.35 -9.19
N LEU A 154 -5.20 5.27 -8.51
CA LEU A 154 -6.60 4.94 -8.24
C LEU A 154 -6.69 4.25 -6.88
N PHE A 155 -7.54 4.77 -6.01
CA PHE A 155 -8.00 4.07 -4.82
C PHE A 155 -9.45 3.70 -5.05
N SER A 156 -9.75 2.40 -5.17
CA SER A 156 -11.11 1.89 -5.37
C SER A 156 -11.44 0.87 -4.30
N HIS A 157 -12.59 1.01 -3.64
CA HIS A 157 -13.00 0.15 -2.52
C HIS A 157 -11.90 0.10 -1.45
N ILE A 158 -11.73 1.21 -0.71
CA ILE A 158 -10.63 1.37 0.24
C ILE A 158 -11.13 1.77 1.62
N LEU A 159 -10.58 1.15 2.66
CA LEU A 159 -10.64 1.70 4.02
C LEU A 159 -9.39 2.55 4.21
N LEU A 160 -9.55 3.86 4.41
CA LEU A 160 -8.43 4.80 4.45
C LEU A 160 -8.47 5.66 5.71
N LYS A 161 -7.39 5.64 6.49
CA LYS A 161 -7.14 6.57 7.59
C LYS A 161 -6.54 7.88 7.07
N PHE A 162 -7.35 8.93 7.04
CA PHE A 162 -6.92 10.27 6.66
C PHE A 162 -7.76 11.34 7.38
N GLN A 163 -7.21 11.93 8.43
CA GLN A 163 -7.81 12.97 9.25
C GLN A 163 -7.17 14.31 8.92
N ASP A 164 -8.01 15.27 8.55
CA ASP A 164 -7.61 16.66 8.30
C ASP A 164 -8.51 17.64 9.07
N PRO A 165 -8.48 17.63 10.41
CA PRO A 165 -9.34 18.49 11.22
C PRO A 165 -9.04 19.99 11.03
N GLY A 166 -7.84 20.32 10.54
CA GLY A 166 -7.42 21.70 10.27
C GLY A 166 -7.70 22.17 8.84
N GLY A 167 -8.20 21.29 7.96
CA GLY A 167 -8.44 21.61 6.55
C GLY A 167 -7.17 21.95 5.76
N GLN A 168 -6.02 21.39 6.15
CA GLN A 168 -4.73 21.64 5.50
C GLN A 168 -4.72 21.17 4.04
N PHE A 169 -5.48 20.13 3.72
CA PHE A 169 -5.54 19.49 2.40
C PHE A 169 -6.87 19.76 1.68
N SER A 170 -7.77 20.56 2.24
CA SER A 170 -9.12 20.79 1.66
C SER A 170 -9.11 21.44 0.27
N ASN A 171 -8.01 22.07 -0.13
CA ASN A 171 -7.83 22.66 -1.47
C ASN A 171 -6.76 21.93 -2.31
N ASP A 172 -6.24 20.82 -1.80
CA ASP A 172 -5.25 20.02 -2.53
C ASP A 172 -5.99 18.98 -3.38
N PRO A 173 -5.93 19.06 -4.72
CA PRO A 173 -6.62 18.13 -5.61
C PRO A 173 -6.15 16.68 -5.44
N LEU A 174 -4.95 16.44 -4.89
CA LEU A 174 -4.49 15.08 -4.60
C LEU A 174 -5.36 14.39 -3.55
N TYR A 175 -6.03 15.15 -2.69
CA TYR A 175 -6.83 14.64 -1.57
C TYR A 175 -8.32 15.00 -1.71
N ASP A 176 -8.80 15.29 -2.92
CA ASP A 176 -10.24 15.38 -3.19
C ASP A 176 -10.86 13.99 -3.25
N PHE A 177 -11.20 13.44 -2.08
CA PHE A 177 -11.83 12.12 -1.95
C PHE A 177 -13.24 12.02 -2.57
N ASN A 178 -13.78 13.11 -3.14
CA ASN A 178 -15.03 13.07 -3.93
C ASN A 178 -14.77 12.95 -5.43
N ASP A 179 -13.52 13.10 -5.90
CA ASP A 179 -13.18 12.89 -7.31
C ASP A 179 -13.13 11.39 -7.63
N THR A 180 -14.24 10.90 -8.15
CA THR A 180 -14.43 9.49 -8.57
C THR A 180 -13.46 9.02 -9.65
N THR A 181 -12.70 9.92 -10.28
CA THR A 181 -11.62 9.54 -11.20
C THR A 181 -10.47 8.85 -10.48
N TYR A 182 -10.20 9.25 -9.24
CA TYR A 182 -9.07 8.79 -8.43
C TYR A 182 -9.52 8.03 -7.18
N TYR A 183 -10.76 8.25 -6.75
CA TYR A 183 -11.30 7.79 -5.47
C TYR A 183 -12.71 7.21 -5.64
N GLU A 184 -12.82 5.89 -5.68
CA GLU A 184 -14.08 5.16 -5.81
C GLU A 184 -14.37 4.36 -4.53
N GLU A 185 -15.59 4.48 -3.97
CA GLU A 185 -16.01 3.73 -2.78
C GLU A 185 -14.99 3.81 -1.61
N ILE A 186 -14.75 5.04 -1.14
CA ILE A 186 -13.80 5.33 -0.05
C ILE A 186 -14.48 5.33 1.32
N PHE A 187 -14.03 4.47 2.22
CA PHE A 187 -14.47 4.39 3.61
C PHE A 187 -13.49 5.11 4.54
N LEU A 188 -13.54 6.45 4.52
CA LEU A 188 -12.63 7.30 5.29
C LEU A 188 -12.83 7.16 6.80
N ASN A 189 -11.72 6.97 7.51
CA ASN A 189 -11.62 6.99 8.97
C ASN A 189 -12.59 6.03 9.70
N THR A 190 -13.05 4.99 9.01
CA THR A 190 -13.77 3.87 9.63
C THR A 190 -12.78 2.91 10.29
N ASP A 191 -13.24 2.07 11.23
CA ASP A 191 -12.35 1.22 12.01
C ASP A 191 -12.09 -0.11 11.29
N ALA A 192 -10.82 -0.45 11.07
CA ALA A 192 -10.42 -1.75 10.56
C ALA A 192 -10.53 -2.86 11.63
N ASP A 193 -10.55 -2.50 12.93
CA ASP A 193 -10.62 -3.41 14.07
C ASP A 193 -9.54 -4.50 14.03
N PHE A 194 -8.28 -4.12 13.78
CA PHE A 194 -7.18 -5.08 13.79
C PHE A 194 -6.98 -5.69 15.18
N PHE A 195 -6.85 -7.01 15.25
CA PHE A 195 -6.79 -7.75 16.51
C PHE A 195 -5.62 -7.33 17.43
N ASP A 196 -4.40 -7.26 16.89
CA ASP A 196 -3.23 -6.79 17.64
C ASP A 196 -2.12 -6.32 16.68
N PRO A 197 -2.27 -5.13 16.07
CA PRO A 197 -1.33 -4.65 15.07
C PRO A 197 0.08 -4.44 15.66
N LEU A 198 0.21 -4.13 16.95
CA LEU A 198 1.52 -4.00 17.63
C LEU A 198 2.29 -5.32 17.70
N ARG A 199 1.59 -6.46 17.67
CA ARG A 199 2.18 -7.81 17.57
C ARG A 199 2.17 -8.38 16.16
N ASN A 200 1.94 -7.55 15.15
CA ASN A 200 1.81 -7.93 13.73
C ASN A 200 0.59 -8.83 13.43
N VAL A 201 -0.49 -8.68 14.18
CA VAL A 201 -1.76 -9.37 13.93
C VAL A 201 -2.73 -8.40 13.29
N PHE A 202 -2.73 -8.38 11.95
CA PHE A 202 -3.53 -7.48 11.11
C PHE A 202 -4.82 -8.14 10.58
N THR A 203 -5.23 -9.25 11.17
CA THR A 203 -6.57 -9.81 10.91
C THR A 203 -7.63 -8.86 11.46
N ILE A 204 -8.70 -8.67 10.70
CA ILE A 204 -9.84 -7.85 11.10
C ILE A 204 -10.71 -8.56 12.14
N GLY A 205 -11.24 -7.81 13.10
CA GLY A 205 -12.16 -8.27 14.13
C GLY A 205 -13.63 -8.10 13.75
N SER A 206 -14.53 -8.59 14.60
CA SER A 206 -15.97 -8.62 14.35
C SER A 206 -16.63 -7.23 14.31
N SER A 207 -15.96 -6.19 14.81
CA SER A 207 -16.44 -4.81 14.77
C SER A 207 -15.87 -4.04 13.58
N SER A 208 -15.06 -4.71 12.74
CA SER A 208 -14.45 -4.10 11.57
C SER A 208 -15.51 -3.57 10.62
N SER A 209 -15.21 -2.42 10.05
CA SER A 209 -15.98 -1.84 8.97
C SER A 209 -15.65 -2.45 7.61
N ALA A 210 -14.66 -3.33 7.48
CA ALA A 210 -14.17 -3.87 6.21
C ALA A 210 -15.06 -4.92 5.51
N PRO A 211 -15.83 -5.80 6.20
CA PRO A 211 -16.65 -6.82 5.55
C PRO A 211 -17.73 -6.25 4.62
N GLY A 212 -17.95 -6.91 3.49
CA GLY A 212 -18.99 -6.57 2.50
C GLY A 212 -18.81 -5.26 1.75
N LYS A 213 -17.58 -4.75 1.73
CA LYS A 213 -17.24 -3.48 1.07
C LYS A 213 -16.24 -3.63 -0.07
N GLY A 214 -15.75 -4.84 -0.33
CA GLY A 214 -14.92 -5.10 -1.48
C GLY A 214 -15.74 -5.14 -2.77
N ASP A 215 -15.08 -4.80 -3.87
CA ASP A 215 -15.55 -5.07 -5.23
C ASP A 215 -15.62 -6.59 -5.45
N PRO A 216 -16.81 -7.15 -5.75
CA PRO A 216 -16.97 -8.57 -6.04
C PRO A 216 -16.24 -9.03 -7.31
N ASP A 217 -16.06 -8.18 -8.31
CA ASP A 217 -15.36 -8.56 -9.55
C ASP A 217 -13.86 -8.78 -9.28
N ILE A 218 -13.27 -7.96 -8.41
CA ILE A 218 -11.90 -8.15 -7.94
C ILE A 218 -11.78 -9.39 -7.04
N ALA A 219 -12.80 -9.70 -6.25
CA ALA A 219 -12.84 -10.92 -5.47
C ALA A 219 -12.90 -12.17 -6.37
N LEU A 220 -13.51 -12.11 -7.55
CA LEU A 220 -13.45 -13.22 -8.52
C LEU A 220 -12.04 -13.44 -9.10
N LEU A 221 -11.22 -12.39 -9.19
CA LEU A 221 -9.81 -12.49 -9.61
C LEU A 221 -8.91 -13.03 -8.49
N VAL A 222 -9.20 -12.69 -7.22
CA VAL A 222 -8.46 -13.11 -6.03
C VAL A 222 -9.43 -13.74 -5.00
N PRO A 223 -9.94 -14.96 -5.26
CA PRO A 223 -11.09 -15.53 -4.54
C PRO A 223 -10.81 -15.99 -3.11
N PHE A 224 -9.54 -16.19 -2.77
CA PHE A 224 -9.13 -16.63 -1.45
C PHE A 224 -8.32 -15.55 -0.75
N ASP A 225 -8.55 -15.39 0.55
CA ASP A 225 -7.74 -14.54 1.40
C ASP A 225 -6.37 -15.16 1.72
N LEU A 226 -5.56 -14.42 2.49
CA LEU A 226 -4.22 -14.88 2.89
C LEU A 226 -4.24 -16.19 3.69
N PHE A 227 -5.37 -16.54 4.32
CA PHE A 227 -5.58 -17.79 5.06
C PHE A 227 -6.35 -18.86 4.27
N GLY A 228 -6.68 -18.61 3.00
CA GLY A 228 -7.41 -19.53 2.14
C GLY A 228 -8.93 -19.51 2.33
N ARG A 229 -9.49 -18.49 2.99
CA ARG A 229 -10.94 -18.31 3.13
C ARG A 229 -11.51 -17.73 1.85
N ASP A 230 -12.63 -18.30 1.39
CA ASP A 230 -13.35 -17.76 0.24
C ASP A 230 -13.93 -16.38 0.57
N ARG A 231 -13.82 -15.45 -0.39
CA ARG A 231 -14.35 -14.09 -0.28
C ARG A 231 -15.23 -13.67 -1.47
N THR A 232 -15.68 -14.63 -2.28
CA THR A 232 -16.38 -14.35 -3.56
C THR A 232 -17.81 -13.84 -3.39
N THR A 233 -18.45 -14.10 -2.26
CA THR A 233 -19.85 -13.70 -2.02
C THR A 233 -20.01 -12.37 -1.30
N ASP A 234 -19.09 -12.04 -0.39
CA ASP A 234 -19.15 -10.85 0.46
C ASP A 234 -17.74 -10.39 0.83
N PRO A 235 -16.96 -9.88 -0.15
CA PRO A 235 -15.54 -9.62 0.05
C PRO A 235 -15.31 -8.53 1.10
N ALA A 236 -14.48 -8.84 2.08
CA ALA A 236 -13.91 -7.84 2.97
C ALA A 236 -12.76 -7.07 2.28
N LEU A 237 -12.57 -5.83 2.70
CA LEU A 237 -11.39 -5.05 2.35
C LEU A 237 -10.14 -5.64 3.02
N GLY A 238 -9.00 -5.52 2.33
CA GLY A 238 -7.69 -5.95 2.83
C GLY A 238 -7.38 -7.42 2.55
N ALA A 239 -6.33 -7.92 3.21
CA ALA A 239 -5.76 -9.24 2.95
C ALA A 239 -6.49 -10.40 3.64
N PHE A 240 -7.43 -10.11 4.54
CA PHE A 240 -8.11 -11.09 5.38
C PHE A 240 -9.63 -10.97 5.24
N GLN A 241 -10.30 -12.11 5.12
CA GLN A 241 -11.74 -12.21 5.30
C GLN A 241 -12.04 -12.35 6.80
N LEU A 242 -13.13 -11.73 7.26
CA LEU A 242 -13.62 -11.92 8.62
C LEU A 242 -13.90 -13.41 8.85
N ASP A 243 -13.46 -13.93 10.00
CA ASP A 243 -13.77 -15.30 10.40
C ASP A 243 -15.28 -15.40 10.70
N PRO A 244 -16.01 -16.36 10.12
CA PRO A 244 -17.44 -16.56 10.40
C PRO A 244 -17.78 -16.84 11.86
#